data_AF-A0A1V6QTU7-F1
#
_entry.id   AF-A0A1V6QTU7-F1
#
_cell.length_a   1.000
_cell.length_b   1.000
_cell.length_c   1.000
_cell.angle_alpha   90.00
_cell.angle_beta   90.00
_cell.angle_gamma   90.00
#
_symmetry.space_group_name_H-M   'P 1'
#
loop_
_entity.id
_entity.type
_entity.pdbx_description
1 polymer ?
#
loop_
_entity_poly.entity_id
_entity_poly.type
_entity_poly.pdbx_seq_one_letter_code
_entity_poly.pdbx_strand_id
1 'polypeptide(L)'
;MTLLQFLRQARQLHLRFLSGGLSEPPIYVIGNPSADLDSIVSAIIYSYCANNRLPIKSPRPHIPLLNLPNFPAGTELYRLRPEFSAALWSSTNCPALKSEEQFENTLQSAGDFLREHVMTVADFAQSLEDKHVWKQTLADATLVDWNAFPFPSTDKGSGSLTGLPSVSFRTVGCIDHHVDEDSMPSIDELPTGQPMIIQPGPGSCASLITRELQQRKLWDATPEMVQVAKLALSAVLIDTSNLTAEGKVTDVDRMAVEFLKSQIEGETQAAVDAKGDWDLEAFYKSILYAKQNSLDLLTMDEILDRDYKDWTETSQSSGKTVKMGFCSAVKPMRWIVQKAGGPEKFIDAVHSFAASTTKDLDVLVIMTAFTGTNDKFCRELFVSVMGDNEAADKGVKRFAEHSSHHLGLIEWSPLDEEDIPELTGDCLSSLNEESPLWRRLWVQTHAAGSRKQVAPLFRAAVAKL
;
A
#
# COMPACT_ATOMS: atom_id res chain seq x y z
N MET A 1 -4.67 9.16 25.81
CA MET A 1 -3.26 9.04 25.38
C MET A 1 -3.24 9.45 23.93
N THR A 2 -2.33 10.32 23.50
CA THR A 2 -2.33 10.79 22.10
C THR A 2 -1.95 9.65 21.14
N LEU A 3 -2.28 9.81 19.86
CA LEU A 3 -1.90 8.84 18.83
C LEU A 3 -0.37 8.66 18.76
N LEU A 4 0.38 9.76 18.91
CA LEU A 4 1.85 9.72 18.87
C LEU A 4 2.44 9.02 20.09
N GLN A 5 1.89 9.26 21.29
CA GLN A 5 2.28 8.52 22.49
C GLN A 5 2.02 7.02 22.37
N PHE A 6 0.86 6.65 21.80
CA PHE A 6 0.52 5.26 21.54
C PHE A 6 1.57 4.58 20.65
N LEU A 7 1.90 5.19 19.50
CA LEU A 7 2.87 4.66 18.55
C LEU A 7 4.25 4.44 19.20
N ARG A 8 4.73 5.45 19.95
CA ARG A 8 5.98 5.33 20.71
C ARG A 8 5.96 4.21 21.75
N GLN A 9 4.86 4.09 22.50
CA GLN A 9 4.69 3.00 23.47
C GLN A 9 4.62 1.63 22.82
N ALA A 10 3.97 1.51 21.66
CA ALA A 10 3.87 0.26 20.91
C ALA A 10 5.26 -0.25 20.50
N ARG A 11 6.13 0.63 20.00
CA ARG A 11 7.54 0.29 19.70
C ARG A 11 8.31 -0.14 20.95
N GLN A 12 8.15 0.57 22.08
CA GLN A 12 8.79 0.19 23.35
C GLN A 12 8.30 -1.17 23.86
N LEU A 13 7.01 -1.47 23.70
CA LEU A 13 6.41 -2.75 24.07
C LEU A 13 6.95 -3.91 23.22
N HIS A 14 7.16 -3.69 21.93
CA HIS A 14 7.84 -4.66 21.06
C HIS A 14 9.24 -4.99 21.59
N LEU A 15 10.05 -3.98 21.92
CA LEU A 15 11.39 -4.22 22.46
C LEU A 15 11.35 -4.97 23.80
N ARG A 16 10.35 -4.69 24.65
CA ARG A 16 10.13 -5.44 25.90
C ARG A 16 9.72 -6.88 25.64
N PHE A 17 8.85 -7.14 24.67
CA PHE A 17 8.45 -8.48 24.26
C PHE A 17 9.67 -9.33 23.87
N LEU A 18 10.51 -8.81 22.97
CA LEU A 18 11.71 -9.52 22.51
C LEU A 18 12.73 -9.77 23.63
N SER A 19 12.73 -8.93 24.67
CA SER A 19 13.57 -9.10 25.85
C SER A 19 12.99 -10.06 26.90
N GLY A 20 11.84 -10.70 26.62
CA GLY A 20 11.12 -11.56 27.56
C GLY A 20 10.45 -10.81 28.72
N GLY A 21 10.26 -9.50 28.58
CA GLY A 21 9.72 -8.61 29.62
C GLY A 21 8.20 -8.49 29.65
N LEU A 22 7.48 -9.31 28.87
CA LEU A 22 6.01 -9.40 28.86
C LEU A 22 5.58 -10.84 29.23
N SER A 23 4.51 -10.95 30.00
CA SER A 23 3.92 -12.25 30.39
C SER A 23 3.18 -12.93 29.24
N GLU A 24 2.60 -12.14 28.33
CA GLU A 24 1.88 -12.61 27.15
C GLU A 24 2.41 -11.87 25.90
N PRO A 25 2.43 -12.53 24.73
CA PRO A 25 2.84 -11.89 23.48
C PRO A 25 1.83 -10.81 23.08
N PRO A 26 2.30 -9.65 22.56
CA PRO A 26 1.41 -8.66 21.97
C PRO A 26 0.76 -9.20 20.70
N ILE A 27 -0.30 -8.52 20.26
CA ILE A 27 -0.94 -8.80 18.97
C ILE A 27 -0.41 -7.79 17.96
N TYR A 28 0.22 -8.27 16.89
CA TYR A 28 0.66 -7.39 15.81
C TYR A 28 -0.51 -7.12 14.86
N VAL A 29 -0.68 -5.88 14.41
CA VAL A 29 -1.70 -5.55 13.40
C VAL A 29 -0.97 -5.25 12.10
N ILE A 30 -1.24 -6.04 11.07
CA ILE A 30 -0.37 -6.16 9.90
C ILE A 30 -1.17 -5.89 8.63
N GLY A 31 -0.74 -4.88 7.88
CA GLY A 31 -1.23 -4.55 6.54
C GLY A 31 -0.64 -5.45 5.44
N ASN A 32 -1.08 -5.28 4.21
CA ASN A 32 -0.50 -6.00 3.07
C ASN A 32 0.93 -5.51 2.74
N PRO A 33 1.71 -6.27 1.94
CA PRO A 33 3.09 -5.92 1.59
C PRO A 33 3.24 -4.67 0.71
N SER A 34 2.16 -4.15 0.10
CA SER A 34 2.22 -2.85 -0.57
C SER A 34 2.48 -1.75 0.45
N ALA A 35 2.03 -1.92 1.70
CA ALA A 35 2.06 -0.90 2.73
C ALA A 35 1.66 0.48 2.17
N ASP A 36 0.61 0.52 1.35
CA ASP A 36 -0.02 1.76 0.92
C ASP A 36 -0.68 2.47 2.12
N LEU A 37 -1.22 3.67 1.86
CA LEU A 37 -1.79 4.49 2.91
C LEU A 37 -2.92 3.76 3.66
N ASP A 38 -3.76 3.00 2.94
CA ASP A 38 -4.88 2.29 3.56
C ASP A 38 -4.40 1.19 4.49
N SER A 39 -3.48 0.33 4.04
CA SER A 39 -2.85 -0.70 4.88
C SER A 39 -2.18 -0.13 6.13
N ILE A 40 -1.40 0.96 6.00
CA ILE A 40 -0.70 1.57 7.14
C ILE A 40 -1.69 2.19 8.12
N VAL A 41 -2.63 3.00 7.64
CA VAL A 41 -3.63 3.68 8.47
C VAL A 41 -4.52 2.65 9.16
N SER A 42 -5.01 1.66 8.42
CA SER A 42 -5.81 0.55 8.92
C SER A 42 -5.15 -0.15 10.12
N ALA A 43 -3.85 -0.46 10.00
CA ALA A 43 -3.10 -1.10 11.07
C ALA A 43 -2.99 -0.20 12.31
N ILE A 44 -2.72 1.09 12.11
CA ILE A 44 -2.57 2.07 13.20
C ILE A 44 -3.89 2.30 13.93
N ILE A 45 -4.98 2.60 13.21
CA ILE A 45 -6.26 2.95 13.83
C ILE A 45 -6.87 1.75 14.56
N TYR A 46 -6.77 0.54 13.98
CA TYR A 46 -7.25 -0.67 14.64
C TYR A 46 -6.41 -0.97 15.89
N SER A 47 -5.08 -0.88 15.79
CA SER A 47 -4.20 -1.09 16.95
C SER A 47 -4.53 -0.13 18.07
N TYR A 48 -4.67 1.16 17.78
CA TYR A 48 -4.98 2.19 18.77
C TYR A 48 -6.29 1.88 19.51
N CYS A 49 -7.35 1.55 18.76
CA CYS A 49 -8.68 1.34 19.35
C CYS A 49 -8.85 -0.03 20.02
N ALA A 50 -8.12 -1.06 19.57
CA ALA A 50 -8.17 -2.41 20.14
C ALA A 50 -7.20 -2.61 21.33
N ASN A 51 -6.21 -1.73 21.47
CA ASN A 51 -5.14 -1.83 22.47
C ASN A 51 -5.68 -2.02 23.89
N ASN A 52 -5.31 -3.13 24.54
CA ASN A 52 -5.76 -3.52 25.89
C ASN A 52 -7.29 -3.58 26.05
N ARG A 53 -8.04 -3.74 24.96
CA ARG A 53 -9.50 -3.93 24.94
C ARG A 53 -9.91 -5.24 24.29
N LEU A 54 -9.12 -5.71 23.32
CA LEU A 54 -9.32 -7.00 22.66
C LEU A 54 -8.14 -7.97 22.92
N PRO A 55 -8.36 -9.29 22.77
CA PRO A 55 -9.64 -9.99 22.86
C PRO A 55 -10.38 -9.70 24.18
N ILE A 56 -11.71 -9.84 24.20
CA ILE A 56 -12.53 -9.41 25.35
C ILE A 56 -12.17 -10.16 26.65
N LYS A 57 -11.84 -11.44 26.55
CA LYS A 57 -11.52 -12.29 27.72
C LYS A 57 -10.08 -12.16 28.21
N SER A 58 -9.18 -11.70 27.34
CA SER A 58 -7.75 -11.60 27.62
C SER A 58 -7.18 -10.38 26.88
N PRO A 59 -7.51 -9.15 27.31
CA PRO A 59 -7.12 -7.95 26.60
C PRO A 59 -5.60 -7.80 26.59
N ARG A 60 -5.04 -7.51 25.40
CA ARG A 60 -3.58 -7.43 25.20
C ARG A 60 -3.18 -6.19 24.41
N PRO A 61 -1.89 -5.78 24.50
CA PRO A 61 -1.38 -4.70 23.67
C PRO A 61 -1.45 -5.03 22.19
N HIS A 62 -1.88 -4.07 21.38
CA HIS A 62 -1.87 -4.16 19.92
C HIS A 62 -0.76 -3.27 19.35
N ILE A 63 0.06 -3.81 18.47
CA ILE A 63 1.22 -3.12 17.91
C ILE A 63 1.10 -3.07 16.39
N PRO A 64 1.00 -1.88 15.77
CA PRO A 64 1.00 -1.78 14.31
C PRO A 64 2.37 -2.18 13.77
N LEU A 65 2.39 -3.06 12.77
CA LEU A 65 3.60 -3.52 12.08
C LEU A 65 3.42 -3.32 10.58
N LEU A 66 4.23 -2.44 10.01
CA LEU A 66 4.19 -2.12 8.58
C LEU A 66 4.96 -3.19 7.81
N ASN A 67 4.30 -3.83 6.84
CA ASN A 67 4.81 -4.99 6.11
C ASN A 67 5.84 -4.59 5.03
N LEU A 68 6.96 -4.02 5.48
CA LEU A 68 8.06 -3.53 4.68
C LEU A 68 9.36 -4.24 5.12
N PRO A 69 9.75 -5.33 4.44
CA PRO A 69 10.90 -6.14 4.85
C PRO A 69 12.25 -5.49 4.56
N ASN A 70 12.30 -4.61 3.57
CA ASN A 70 13.55 -4.00 3.07
C ASN A 70 13.67 -2.51 3.41
N PHE A 71 12.62 -1.90 3.96
CA PHE A 71 12.57 -0.47 4.23
C PHE A 71 12.34 -0.26 5.73
N PRO A 72 13.38 0.13 6.49
CA PRO A 72 13.23 0.47 7.90
C PRO A 72 12.36 1.72 8.05
N ALA A 73 11.80 1.90 9.26
CA ALA A 73 11.19 3.16 9.63
C ALA A 73 12.20 4.32 9.51
N GLY A 74 11.68 5.53 9.43
CA GLY A 74 12.46 6.74 9.38
C GLY A 74 12.55 7.36 8.00
N THR A 75 13.75 7.79 7.56
CA THR A 75 13.93 8.46 6.27
C THR A 75 13.53 7.58 5.09
N GLU A 76 13.78 6.27 5.17
CA GLU A 76 13.40 5.34 4.11
C GLU A 76 11.89 5.19 4.01
N LEU A 77 11.18 5.04 5.14
CA LEU A 77 9.72 5.05 5.15
C LEU A 77 9.15 6.39 4.65
N TYR A 78 9.74 7.53 5.04
CA TYR A 78 9.32 8.84 4.55
C TYR A 78 9.49 8.97 3.03
N ARG A 79 10.62 8.52 2.49
CA ARG A 79 10.89 8.51 1.03
C ARG A 79 9.90 7.63 0.30
N LEU A 80 9.60 6.45 0.85
CA LEU A 80 8.76 5.43 0.23
C LEU A 80 7.26 5.78 0.26
N ARG A 81 6.79 6.35 1.38
CA ARG A 81 5.37 6.67 1.64
C ARG A 81 5.21 8.08 2.22
N PRO A 82 5.60 9.14 1.49
CA PRO A 82 5.48 10.52 1.99
C PRO A 82 4.02 10.92 2.24
N GLU A 83 3.06 10.31 1.54
CA GLU A 83 1.62 10.48 1.80
C GLU A 83 1.21 10.00 3.19
N PHE A 84 1.85 8.96 3.73
CA PHE A 84 1.62 8.53 5.11
C PHE A 84 2.16 9.57 6.10
N SER A 85 3.36 10.10 5.86
CA SER A 85 3.91 11.18 6.70
C SER A 85 3.03 12.42 6.68
N ALA A 86 2.54 12.83 5.49
CA ALA A 86 1.62 13.95 5.34
C ALA A 86 0.28 13.69 6.06
N ALA A 87 -0.28 12.49 5.95
CA ALA A 87 -1.51 12.12 6.64
C ALA A 87 -1.36 12.12 8.16
N LEU A 88 -0.27 11.54 8.67
CA LEU A 88 0.03 11.51 10.10
C LEU A 88 0.20 12.95 10.63
N TRP A 89 1.06 13.74 9.98
CA TRP A 89 1.33 15.13 10.37
C TRP A 89 0.06 15.99 10.38
N SER A 90 -0.73 15.96 9.30
CA SER A 90 -1.98 16.73 9.21
C SER A 90 -3.02 16.28 10.24
N SER A 91 -2.98 15.01 10.65
CA SER A 91 -3.90 14.46 11.65
C SER A 91 -3.50 14.81 13.07
N THR A 92 -2.21 15.00 13.35
CA THR A 92 -1.70 15.19 14.72
C THR A 92 -1.26 16.60 15.05
N ASN A 93 -0.93 17.43 14.06
CA ASN A 93 -0.33 18.76 14.27
C ASN A 93 -1.31 19.91 14.00
N CYS A 94 -2.51 19.63 13.50
CA CYS A 94 -3.50 20.63 13.11
C CYS A 94 -4.86 20.42 13.82
N PRO A 95 -5.04 20.88 15.07
CA PRO A 95 -4.02 21.42 15.97
C PRO A 95 -3.26 20.30 16.70
N ALA A 96 -2.06 20.61 17.18
CA ALA A 96 -1.33 19.71 18.06
C ALA A 96 -1.99 19.66 19.44
N LEU A 97 -2.24 18.45 19.94
CA LEU A 97 -2.76 18.25 21.29
C LEU A 97 -1.72 18.58 22.38
N LYS A 98 -0.44 18.41 22.06
CA LYS A 98 0.70 18.69 22.94
C LYS A 98 1.82 19.33 22.13
N SER A 99 2.37 20.46 22.60
CA SER A 99 3.38 21.21 21.86
C SER A 99 4.68 20.44 21.67
N GLU A 100 5.04 19.60 22.64
CA GLU A 100 6.22 18.73 22.60
C GLU A 100 6.11 17.56 21.61
N GLU A 101 4.91 17.30 21.06
CA GLU A 101 4.67 16.24 20.07
C GLU A 101 4.66 16.75 18.63
N GLN A 102 4.89 18.06 18.43
CA GLN A 102 4.99 18.64 17.10
C GLN A 102 6.30 18.20 16.42
N PHE A 103 6.19 17.97 15.12
CA PHE A 103 7.31 17.70 14.23
C PHE A 103 7.06 18.43 12.90
N GLU A 104 8.12 18.71 12.15
CA GLU A 104 7.99 19.22 10.79
C GLU A 104 7.84 18.05 9.80
N ASN A 105 6.97 18.21 8.80
CA ASN A 105 6.82 17.24 7.72
C ASN A 105 7.92 17.43 6.66
N THR A 106 9.16 17.24 7.08
CA THR A 106 10.36 17.28 6.22
C THR A 106 11.11 15.96 6.33
N LEU A 107 11.92 15.61 5.32
CA LEU A 107 12.63 14.33 5.27
C LEU A 107 13.39 14.01 6.56
N GLN A 108 14.12 14.98 7.11
CA GLN A 108 14.92 14.77 8.32
C GLN A 108 14.04 14.70 9.58
N SER A 109 13.21 15.72 9.82
CA SER A 109 12.37 15.80 11.04
C SER A 109 11.37 14.65 11.11
N ALA A 110 10.62 14.41 10.03
CA ALA A 110 9.68 13.30 9.99
C ALA A 110 10.40 11.95 9.94
N GLY A 111 11.57 11.86 9.32
CA GLY A 111 12.40 10.65 9.33
C GLY A 111 12.87 10.27 10.74
N ASP A 112 13.32 11.23 11.55
CA ASP A 112 13.70 10.95 12.94
C ASP A 112 12.46 10.57 13.77
N PHE A 113 11.35 11.28 13.55
CA PHE A 113 10.08 10.97 14.20
C PHE A 113 9.60 9.55 13.90
N LEU A 114 9.50 9.17 12.63
CA LEU A 114 9.01 7.85 12.21
C LEU A 114 9.89 6.72 12.76
N ARG A 115 11.21 6.92 12.84
CA ARG A 115 12.15 5.94 13.42
C ARG A 115 11.83 5.64 14.89
N GLU A 116 11.39 6.63 15.65
CA GLU A 116 11.06 6.48 17.06
C GLU A 116 9.65 5.95 17.34
N HIS A 117 8.72 6.12 16.39
CA HIS A 117 7.29 5.91 16.62
C HIS A 117 6.71 4.74 15.83
N VAL A 118 7.25 4.44 14.66
CA VAL A 118 6.73 3.42 13.74
C VAL A 118 7.67 2.22 13.72
N MET A 119 7.11 1.06 13.38
CA MET A 119 7.87 -0.18 13.26
C MET A 119 7.50 -0.89 11.96
N THR A 120 8.53 -1.18 11.18
CA THR A 120 8.44 -1.99 9.97
C THR A 120 8.90 -3.43 10.25
N VAL A 121 8.69 -4.32 9.29
CA VAL A 121 9.25 -5.68 9.31
C VAL A 121 10.77 -5.64 9.33
N ALA A 122 11.41 -4.69 8.61
CA ALA A 122 12.85 -4.46 8.68
C ALA A 122 13.31 -4.06 10.09
N ASP A 123 12.58 -3.17 10.79
CA ASP A 123 12.88 -2.81 12.19
C ASP A 123 12.75 -4.00 13.14
N PHE A 124 11.74 -4.85 12.93
CA PHE A 124 11.55 -6.07 13.72
C PHE A 124 12.76 -7.00 13.50
N ALA A 125 13.14 -7.26 12.25
CA ALA A 125 14.27 -8.11 11.92
C ALA A 125 15.56 -7.61 12.59
N GLN A 126 15.84 -6.30 12.48
CA GLN A 126 16.97 -5.68 13.17
C GLN A 126 16.87 -5.84 14.70
N SER A 127 15.68 -5.68 15.27
CA SER A 127 15.47 -5.83 16.72
C SER A 127 15.71 -7.26 17.21
N LEU A 128 15.43 -8.28 16.39
CA LEU A 128 15.76 -9.68 16.69
C LEU A 128 17.28 -9.89 16.71
N GLU A 129 17.99 -9.34 15.73
CA GLU A 129 19.45 -9.38 15.66
C GLU A 129 20.09 -8.68 16.86
N ASP A 130 19.70 -7.43 17.13
CA ASP A 130 20.22 -6.62 18.23
C ASP A 130 20.04 -7.31 19.59
N LYS A 131 18.90 -7.97 19.78
CA LYS A 131 18.57 -8.69 21.02
C LYS A 131 19.03 -10.15 21.02
N HIS A 132 19.73 -10.60 19.99
CA HIS A 132 20.26 -11.95 19.88
C HIS A 132 19.16 -13.02 20.04
N VAL A 133 17.98 -12.77 19.47
CA VAL A 133 16.83 -13.69 19.51
C VAL A 133 16.93 -14.66 18.35
N TRP A 134 17.62 -15.77 18.58
CA TRP A 134 17.88 -16.80 17.55
C TRP A 134 16.84 -17.93 17.52
N LYS A 135 15.92 -17.95 18.48
CA LYS A 135 14.87 -18.96 18.58
C LYS A 135 13.64 -18.57 17.76
N GLN A 136 12.87 -19.58 17.34
CA GLN A 136 11.55 -19.38 16.77
C GLN A 136 10.68 -18.55 17.73
N THR A 137 10.09 -17.48 17.20
CA THR A 137 9.21 -16.58 17.95
C THR A 137 7.78 -16.79 17.46
N LEU A 138 6.87 -17.08 18.39
CA LEU A 138 5.44 -17.16 18.10
C LEU A 138 4.79 -15.84 18.50
N ALA A 139 3.98 -15.28 17.61
CA ALA A 139 3.20 -14.08 17.84
C ALA A 139 1.77 -14.25 17.30
N ASP A 140 0.84 -13.47 17.84
CA ASP A 140 -0.50 -13.36 17.28
C ASP A 140 -0.58 -12.15 16.35
N ALA A 141 -1.43 -12.25 15.32
CA ALA A 141 -1.63 -11.18 14.35
C ALA A 141 -3.12 -10.88 14.10
N THR A 142 -3.48 -9.61 13.97
CA THR A 142 -4.69 -9.20 13.27
C THR A 142 -4.30 -8.70 11.88
N LEU A 143 -4.81 -9.32 10.83
CA LEU A 143 -4.56 -8.86 9.46
C LEU A 143 -5.58 -7.80 9.07
N VAL A 144 -5.10 -6.73 8.44
CA VAL A 144 -5.94 -5.65 7.93
C VAL A 144 -5.58 -5.34 6.49
N ASP A 145 -6.56 -5.05 5.65
CA ASP A 145 -6.36 -4.81 4.21
C ASP A 145 -5.60 -5.96 3.51
N TRP A 146 -5.69 -7.15 4.13
CA TRP A 146 -4.94 -8.34 3.77
C TRP A 146 -5.53 -9.59 4.43
N ASN A 147 -5.53 -10.72 3.72
CA ASN A 147 -6.09 -11.97 4.23
C ASN A 147 -5.24 -13.24 3.92
N ALA A 148 -3.96 -13.10 3.54
CA ALA A 148 -3.11 -14.27 3.26
C ALA A 148 -1.61 -14.00 3.45
N PHE A 149 -0.92 -14.78 4.28
CA PHE A 149 0.54 -14.70 4.46
C PHE A 149 1.29 -15.12 3.18
N PRO A 150 2.49 -14.54 2.90
CA PRO A 150 3.30 -14.96 1.77
C PRO A 150 3.86 -16.38 1.94
N PHE A 151 4.07 -16.80 3.19
CA PHE A 151 4.55 -18.12 3.55
C PHE A 151 3.56 -18.77 4.53
N PRO A 152 2.45 -19.34 4.04
CA PRO A 152 1.47 -19.99 4.89
C PRO A 152 2.04 -21.27 5.53
N SER A 153 1.61 -21.54 6.75
CA SER A 153 1.85 -22.82 7.44
C SER A 153 0.81 -23.86 7.05
N THR A 154 0.91 -25.07 7.59
CA THR A 154 -0.09 -26.14 7.38
C THR A 154 -1.46 -25.77 7.93
N ASP A 155 -1.49 -25.03 9.03
CA ASP A 155 -2.71 -24.60 9.70
C ASP A 155 -3.19 -23.28 9.08
N LYS A 156 -4.48 -23.22 8.71
CA LYS A 156 -5.08 -21.98 8.20
C LYS A 156 -4.90 -20.85 9.21
N GLY A 157 -4.71 -19.64 8.68
CA GLY A 157 -4.46 -18.46 9.50
C GLY A 157 -3.07 -18.40 10.13
N SER A 158 -2.15 -19.32 9.84
CA SER A 158 -0.79 -19.26 10.38
C SER A 158 0.24 -19.13 9.26
N GLY A 159 1.31 -18.37 9.50
CA GLY A 159 2.34 -18.15 8.49
C GLY A 159 3.49 -17.27 8.97
N SER A 160 4.41 -16.94 8.07
CA SER A 160 5.48 -15.99 8.31
C SER A 160 5.49 -14.89 7.26
N LEU A 161 6.18 -13.79 7.58
CA LEU A 161 6.38 -12.66 6.68
C LEU A 161 7.73 -12.77 5.97
N THR A 162 7.81 -12.24 4.75
CA THR A 162 9.10 -11.91 4.11
C THR A 162 9.93 -11.08 5.08
N GLY A 163 11.23 -11.37 5.22
CA GLY A 163 12.12 -10.68 6.16
C GLY A 163 12.05 -11.17 7.62
N LEU A 164 11.05 -11.99 8.00
CA LEU A 164 10.93 -12.57 9.36
C LEU A 164 10.72 -14.09 9.33
N PRO A 165 11.65 -14.88 8.74
CA PRO A 165 11.50 -16.33 8.62
C PRO A 165 11.50 -17.09 9.97
N SER A 166 12.02 -16.46 11.02
CA SER A 166 12.06 -17.00 12.39
C SER A 166 10.87 -16.60 13.26
N VAL A 167 9.90 -15.86 12.69
CA VAL A 167 8.68 -15.44 13.39
C VAL A 167 7.48 -16.07 12.73
N SER A 168 6.75 -16.88 13.50
CA SER A 168 5.46 -17.42 13.10
C SER A 168 4.34 -16.58 13.69
N PHE A 169 3.41 -16.16 12.84
CA PHE A 169 2.21 -15.42 13.21
C PHE A 169 1.01 -16.34 13.13
N ARG A 170 0.18 -16.30 14.17
CA ARG A 170 -1.15 -16.90 14.17
C ARG A 170 -2.20 -15.80 14.10
N THR A 171 -3.06 -15.85 13.09
CA THR A 171 -4.14 -14.90 12.92
C THR A 171 -5.17 -15.06 14.02
N VAL A 172 -5.43 -13.97 14.73
CA VAL A 172 -6.48 -13.84 15.75
C VAL A 172 -7.59 -12.89 15.32
N GLY A 173 -7.47 -12.22 14.18
CA GLY A 173 -8.55 -11.45 13.55
C GLY A 173 -8.20 -11.01 12.13
N CYS A 174 -9.20 -10.70 11.31
CA CYS A 174 -9.03 -10.21 9.94
C CYS A 174 -10.11 -9.19 9.58
N ILE A 175 -9.72 -8.08 8.95
CA ILE A 175 -10.62 -7.12 8.29
C ILE A 175 -10.03 -6.75 6.93
N ASP A 176 -10.68 -7.10 5.84
CA ASP A 176 -10.15 -6.89 4.50
C ASP A 176 -11.28 -6.60 3.49
N HIS A 177 -10.95 -5.80 2.46
CA HIS A 177 -11.81 -5.50 1.32
C HIS A 177 -11.33 -6.13 -0.01
N HIS A 178 -10.30 -6.96 0.03
CA HIS A 178 -9.86 -7.79 -1.09
C HIS A 178 -10.70 -9.05 -1.25
N VAL A 179 -10.46 -9.76 -2.36
CA VAL A 179 -11.01 -11.11 -2.57
C VAL A 179 -10.45 -12.04 -1.49
N ASP A 180 -11.29 -12.95 -1.01
CA ASP A 180 -10.89 -13.97 -0.05
C ASP A 180 -9.94 -14.99 -0.71
N GLU A 181 -8.73 -15.11 -0.18
CA GLU A 181 -7.70 -16.04 -0.61
C GLU A 181 -7.83 -17.42 0.10
N ASP A 182 -8.93 -17.67 0.82
CA ASP A 182 -9.25 -18.90 1.56
C ASP A 182 -8.17 -19.31 2.59
N SER A 183 -7.40 -18.34 3.07
CA SER A 183 -6.22 -18.56 3.90
C SER A 183 -6.48 -18.33 5.39
N MET A 184 -7.62 -17.74 5.74
CA MET A 184 -7.97 -17.35 7.11
C MET A 184 -8.60 -18.52 7.91
N PRO A 185 -8.45 -18.52 9.26
CA PRO A 185 -9.05 -19.55 10.11
C PRO A 185 -10.57 -19.36 10.21
N SER A 186 -11.27 -20.39 10.68
CA SER A 186 -12.72 -20.28 10.93
C SER A 186 -13.00 -19.26 12.03
N ILE A 187 -14.15 -18.59 11.97
CA ILE A 187 -14.58 -17.64 13.00
C ILE A 187 -14.65 -18.26 14.41
N ASP A 188 -14.94 -19.56 14.50
CA ASP A 188 -15.03 -20.29 15.77
C ASP A 188 -13.66 -20.53 16.42
N GLU A 189 -12.58 -20.43 15.65
CA GLU A 189 -11.20 -20.58 16.14
C GLU A 189 -10.64 -19.26 16.71
N LEU A 190 -11.33 -18.14 16.47
CA LEU A 190 -10.87 -16.83 16.92
C LEU A 190 -11.16 -16.57 18.39
N PRO A 191 -10.28 -15.81 19.08
CA PRO A 191 -10.57 -15.32 20.41
C PRO A 191 -11.88 -14.50 20.46
N THR A 192 -12.65 -14.67 21.54
CA THR A 192 -13.94 -13.97 21.71
C THR A 192 -13.78 -12.45 21.54
N GLY A 193 -14.56 -11.88 20.61
CA GLY A 193 -14.60 -10.45 20.34
C GLY A 193 -13.59 -9.97 19.29
N GLN A 194 -12.87 -10.86 18.62
CA GLN A 194 -12.06 -10.50 17.44
C GLN A 194 -12.92 -10.51 16.14
N PRO A 195 -12.53 -9.75 15.11
CA PRO A 195 -13.22 -9.70 13.82
C PRO A 195 -12.74 -10.78 12.83
N MET A 196 -13.64 -11.24 11.96
CA MET A 196 -13.33 -12.02 10.75
C MET A 196 -14.20 -11.50 9.62
N ILE A 197 -13.69 -10.52 8.88
CA ILE A 197 -14.45 -9.78 7.88
C ILE A 197 -13.62 -9.69 6.62
N ILE A 198 -14.08 -10.37 5.58
CA ILE A 198 -13.54 -10.24 4.23
C ILE A 198 -14.73 -9.82 3.36
N GLN A 199 -14.78 -8.54 3.03
CA GLN A 199 -15.89 -7.93 2.32
C GLN A 199 -15.37 -7.17 1.09
N PRO A 200 -15.30 -7.83 -0.08
CA PRO A 200 -14.98 -7.15 -1.33
C PRO A 200 -15.99 -6.06 -1.68
N GLY A 201 -15.51 -4.99 -2.31
CA GLY A 201 -16.35 -3.93 -2.87
C GLY A 201 -16.08 -2.53 -2.32
N PRO A 202 -16.02 -2.30 -1.00
CA PRO A 202 -15.69 -1.00 -0.41
C PRO A 202 -14.41 -0.42 -1.00
N GLY A 203 -14.41 0.89 -1.20
CA GLY A 203 -13.28 1.61 -1.78
C GLY A 203 -12.03 1.57 -0.90
N SER A 204 -12.21 1.53 0.42
CA SER A 204 -11.13 1.49 1.40
C SER A 204 -11.39 0.49 2.55
N CYS A 205 -10.36 -0.24 2.96
CA CYS A 205 -10.36 -1.07 4.15
C CYS A 205 -10.53 -0.22 5.43
N ALA A 206 -9.97 1.00 5.49
CA ALA A 206 -10.19 1.92 6.61
C ALA A 206 -11.69 2.23 6.83
N SER A 207 -12.53 2.17 5.80
CA SER A 207 -13.99 2.29 5.96
C SER A 207 -14.60 1.08 6.67
N LEU A 208 -14.16 -0.14 6.33
CA LEU A 208 -14.57 -1.35 7.06
C LEU A 208 -14.11 -1.29 8.52
N ILE A 209 -12.86 -0.90 8.77
CA ILE A 209 -12.34 -0.79 10.14
C ILE A 209 -13.12 0.24 10.93
N THR A 210 -13.42 1.41 10.36
CA THR A 210 -14.23 2.44 11.00
C THR A 210 -15.59 1.89 11.44
N ARG A 211 -16.28 1.18 10.53
CA ARG A 211 -17.56 0.52 10.82
C ARG A 211 -17.42 -0.51 11.96
N GLU A 212 -16.39 -1.34 11.93
CA GLU A 212 -16.17 -2.37 12.94
C GLU A 212 -15.87 -1.80 14.32
N LEU A 213 -15.02 -0.78 14.39
CA LEU A 213 -14.71 -0.09 15.64
C LEU A 213 -15.98 0.55 16.23
N GLN A 214 -16.84 1.12 15.38
CA GLN A 214 -18.13 1.68 15.81
C GLN A 214 -19.07 0.59 16.34
N GLN A 215 -19.28 -0.49 15.59
CA GLN A 215 -20.19 -1.58 15.99
C GLN A 215 -19.76 -2.26 17.29
N ARG A 216 -18.44 -2.34 17.53
CA ARG A 216 -17.85 -2.91 18.75
C ARG A 216 -17.75 -1.92 19.91
N LYS A 217 -18.15 -0.66 19.72
CA LYS A 217 -18.02 0.42 20.72
C LYS A 217 -16.58 0.59 21.18
N LEU A 218 -15.65 0.52 20.23
CA LEU A 218 -14.21 0.75 20.42
C LEU A 218 -13.80 2.18 20.02
N TRP A 219 -14.74 2.96 19.48
CA TRP A 219 -14.54 4.38 19.21
C TRP A 219 -15.06 5.21 20.38
N ASP A 220 -14.14 5.82 21.12
CA ASP A 220 -14.48 6.65 22.27
C ASP A 220 -14.64 8.13 21.84
N ALA A 221 -15.46 8.89 22.56
CA ALA A 221 -15.59 10.34 22.33
C ALA A 221 -14.56 11.07 23.21
N THR A 222 -13.30 11.11 22.75
CA THR A 222 -12.22 11.86 23.42
C THR A 222 -11.49 12.78 22.44
N PRO A 223 -10.83 13.85 22.91
CA PRO A 223 -10.05 14.74 22.05
C PRO A 223 -8.96 14.02 21.25
N GLU A 224 -8.33 12.98 21.82
CA GLU A 224 -7.30 12.21 21.11
C GLU A 224 -7.86 11.39 19.94
N MET A 225 -9.14 10.98 20.02
CA MET A 225 -9.81 10.27 18.94
C MET A 225 -10.04 11.15 17.70
N VAL A 226 -9.93 12.48 17.80
CA VAL A 226 -9.92 13.37 16.63
C VAL A 226 -8.69 13.11 15.75
N GLN A 227 -7.53 12.80 16.33
CA GLN A 227 -6.32 12.44 15.57
C GLN A 227 -6.54 11.13 14.80
N VAL A 228 -7.18 10.15 15.45
CA VAL A 228 -7.54 8.86 14.84
C VAL A 228 -8.59 9.05 13.75
N ALA A 229 -9.58 9.92 13.97
CA ALA A 229 -10.62 10.25 13.00
C ALA A 229 -10.04 10.85 11.72
N LYS A 230 -9.16 11.86 11.87
CA LYS A 230 -8.45 12.49 10.74
C LYS A 230 -7.59 11.48 9.98
N LEU A 231 -6.86 10.63 10.71
CA LEU A 231 -5.99 9.65 10.06
C LEU A 231 -6.82 8.60 9.30
N ALA A 232 -7.88 8.04 9.91
CA ALA A 232 -8.79 7.14 9.22
C ALA A 232 -9.40 7.79 7.97
N LEU A 233 -9.84 9.05 8.09
CA LEU A 233 -10.45 9.78 6.99
C LEU A 233 -9.47 10.00 5.83
N SER A 234 -8.18 10.22 6.11
CA SER A 234 -7.16 10.38 5.07
C SER A 234 -7.11 9.17 4.13
N ALA A 235 -7.11 7.95 4.66
CA ALA A 235 -7.08 6.73 3.87
C ALA A 235 -8.34 6.58 3.02
N VAL A 236 -9.52 6.75 3.64
CA VAL A 236 -10.80 6.65 2.94
C VAL A 236 -10.87 7.63 1.78
N LEU A 237 -10.51 8.90 2.00
CA LEU A 237 -10.55 9.91 0.93
C LEU A 237 -9.54 9.64 -0.18
N ILE A 238 -8.33 9.17 0.15
CA ILE A 238 -7.29 8.93 -0.85
C ILE A 238 -7.61 7.74 -1.75
N ASP A 239 -8.25 6.70 -1.25
CA ASP A 239 -8.58 5.51 -2.04
C ASP A 239 -9.90 5.62 -2.80
N THR A 240 -10.80 6.49 -2.31
CA THR A 240 -12.07 6.82 -2.97
C THR A 240 -12.00 8.04 -3.88
N SER A 241 -10.83 8.66 -4.03
CA SER A 241 -10.65 9.94 -4.73
C SER A 241 -11.64 11.01 -4.23
N ASN A 242 -11.67 11.24 -2.92
CA ASN A 242 -12.64 12.10 -2.24
C ASN A 242 -14.10 11.73 -2.59
N LEU A 243 -14.42 10.43 -2.51
CA LEU A 243 -15.72 9.84 -2.87
C LEU A 243 -16.15 10.01 -4.35
N THR A 244 -15.26 10.42 -5.25
CA THR A 244 -15.57 10.60 -6.68
C THR A 244 -15.20 9.39 -7.56
N ALA A 245 -14.52 8.37 -7.02
CA ALA A 245 -14.11 7.20 -7.78
C ALA A 245 -15.29 6.28 -8.15
N GLU A 246 -15.88 6.52 -9.33
CA GLU A 246 -16.98 5.71 -9.87
C GLU A 246 -16.65 4.21 -9.88
N GLY A 247 -17.60 3.39 -9.43
CA GLY A 247 -17.45 1.93 -9.36
C GLY A 247 -16.59 1.40 -8.21
N LYS A 248 -15.92 2.27 -7.43
CA LYS A 248 -15.21 1.90 -6.19
C LYS A 248 -15.93 2.32 -4.92
N VAL A 249 -16.66 3.44 -4.96
CA VAL A 249 -17.28 4.03 -3.77
C VAL A 249 -18.60 3.35 -3.44
N THR A 250 -18.66 2.75 -2.25
CA THR A 250 -19.84 2.08 -1.68
C THR A 250 -20.45 2.89 -0.53
N ASP A 251 -21.61 2.46 -0.03
CA ASP A 251 -22.25 3.10 1.12
C ASP A 251 -21.42 2.96 2.40
N VAL A 252 -20.59 1.90 2.52
CA VAL A 252 -19.67 1.74 3.64
C VAL A 252 -18.67 2.91 3.69
N ASP A 253 -18.16 3.32 2.52
CA ASP A 253 -17.22 4.44 2.42
C ASP A 253 -17.90 5.77 2.77
N ARG A 254 -19.12 6.00 2.25
CA ARG A 254 -19.91 7.22 2.53
C ARG A 254 -20.24 7.34 4.02
N MET A 255 -20.70 6.26 4.63
CA MET A 255 -21.02 6.21 6.06
C MET A 255 -19.78 6.41 6.93
N ALA A 256 -18.63 5.84 6.53
CA ALA A 256 -17.38 6.05 7.23
C ALA A 256 -16.95 7.53 7.18
N VAL A 257 -16.99 8.16 6.01
CA VAL A 257 -16.67 9.60 5.87
C VAL A 257 -17.61 10.47 6.71
N GLU A 258 -18.92 10.21 6.65
CA GLU A 258 -19.91 10.94 7.45
C GLU A 258 -19.63 10.82 8.95
N PHE A 259 -19.41 9.59 9.43
CA PHE A 259 -19.08 9.35 10.83
C PHE A 259 -17.78 10.06 11.24
N LEU A 260 -16.69 9.87 10.49
CA LEU A 260 -15.38 10.44 10.84
C LEU A 260 -15.42 11.96 10.85
N LYS A 261 -16.11 12.60 9.90
CA LYS A 261 -16.34 14.05 9.93
C LYS A 261 -17.10 14.48 11.17
N SER A 262 -18.16 13.77 11.55
CA SER A 262 -18.92 14.09 12.78
C SER A 262 -18.05 14.04 14.05
N GLN A 263 -17.08 13.13 14.11
CA GLN A 263 -16.14 13.03 15.24
C GLN A 263 -15.16 14.21 15.29
N ILE A 264 -14.75 14.72 14.12
CA ILE A 264 -13.85 15.86 14.02
C ILE A 264 -14.58 17.17 14.36
N GLU A 265 -15.81 17.33 13.87
CA GLU A 265 -16.65 18.53 14.07
C GLU A 265 -17.21 18.60 15.51
N GLY A 266 -17.65 17.47 16.08
CA GLY A 266 -18.29 17.41 17.39
C GLY A 266 -17.43 17.91 18.56
N GLU A 267 -16.12 17.68 18.50
CA GLU A 267 -15.14 18.21 19.48
C GLU A 267 -14.73 19.66 19.18
N THR A 268 -14.75 20.06 17.90
CA THR A 268 -14.47 21.45 17.49
C THR A 268 -15.53 22.40 18.04
N GLN A 269 -16.79 21.94 18.13
CA GLN A 269 -17.90 22.68 18.74
C GLN A 269 -17.86 22.70 20.28
N ALA A 270 -17.06 21.85 20.93
CA ALA A 270 -16.77 21.93 22.36
C ALA A 270 -15.59 22.88 22.66
N ALA A 271 -14.74 23.14 21.67
CA ALA A 271 -13.56 24.02 21.72
C ALA A 271 -13.82 25.42 21.11
N VAL A 272 -15.01 25.99 21.34
CA VAL A 272 -15.51 27.23 20.70
C VAL A 272 -14.62 28.47 20.88
N ASP A 273 -13.61 28.45 21.76
CA ASP A 273 -12.80 29.63 22.05
C ASP A 273 -11.36 29.61 21.48
N ALA A 274 -10.98 28.66 20.62
CA ALA A 274 -9.63 28.65 20.02
C ALA A 274 -9.57 28.18 18.56
N LYS A 275 -9.72 29.14 17.63
CA LYS A 275 -9.09 29.27 16.30
C LYS A 275 -8.79 28.00 15.49
N GLY A 276 -9.58 27.82 14.43
CA GLY A 276 -9.17 27.18 13.18
C GLY A 276 -10.29 26.34 12.58
N ASP A 277 -10.98 26.85 11.57
CA ASP A 277 -11.86 26.04 10.73
C ASP A 277 -10.99 24.93 10.11
N TRP A 278 -11.26 23.66 10.46
CA TRP A 278 -10.52 22.55 9.90
C TRP A 278 -10.92 22.37 8.44
N ASP A 279 -10.03 22.77 7.53
CA ASP A 279 -10.27 22.72 6.08
C ASP A 279 -10.03 21.30 5.53
N LEU A 280 -11.15 20.58 5.33
CA LEU A 280 -11.17 19.23 4.76
C LEU A 280 -10.52 19.17 3.37
N GLU A 281 -10.71 20.20 2.55
CA GLU A 281 -10.22 20.22 1.17
C GLU A 281 -8.71 20.43 1.16
N ALA A 282 -8.20 21.35 1.98
CA ALA A 282 -6.76 21.52 2.18
C ALA A 282 -6.10 20.26 2.77
N PHE A 283 -6.78 19.61 3.74
CA PHE A 283 -6.34 18.33 4.31
C PHE A 283 -6.17 17.27 3.22
N TYR A 284 -7.23 17.01 2.43
CA TYR A 284 -7.20 16.04 1.34
C TYR A 284 -6.13 16.37 0.29
N LYS A 285 -6.09 17.62 -0.19
CA LYS A 285 -5.13 18.06 -1.21
C LYS A 285 -3.68 17.93 -0.78
N SER A 286 -3.36 18.20 0.49
CA SER A 286 -1.99 18.06 0.99
C SER A 286 -1.49 16.61 0.93
N ILE A 287 -2.35 15.64 1.28
CA ILE A 287 -2.02 14.21 1.28
C ILE A 287 -1.99 13.70 -0.16
N LEU A 288 -2.94 14.12 -1.00
CA LEU A 288 -2.97 13.77 -2.42
C LEU A 288 -1.71 14.26 -3.14
N TYR A 289 -1.29 15.49 -2.85
CA TYR A 289 -0.05 16.06 -3.41
C TYR A 289 1.16 15.23 -3.01
N ALA A 290 1.28 14.82 -1.74
CA ALA A 290 2.35 13.94 -1.30
C ALA A 290 2.30 12.58 -2.01
N LYS A 291 1.10 12.00 -2.21
CA LYS A 291 0.91 10.75 -2.97
C LYS A 291 1.32 10.90 -4.43
N GLN A 292 0.93 11.98 -5.10
CA GLN A 292 1.28 12.21 -6.52
C GLN A 292 2.77 12.45 -6.74
N ASN A 293 3.48 12.97 -5.75
CA ASN A 293 4.92 13.26 -5.79
C ASN A 293 5.77 12.23 -5.03
N SER A 294 5.18 11.08 -4.68
CA SER A 294 5.84 10.04 -3.87
C SER A 294 6.95 9.27 -4.60
N LEU A 295 7.22 9.57 -5.87
CA LEU A 295 8.34 9.00 -6.62
C LEU A 295 9.57 9.93 -6.63
N ASP A 296 9.43 11.18 -6.21
CA ASP A 296 10.46 12.22 -6.38
C ASP A 296 11.76 11.87 -5.64
N LEU A 297 11.65 11.25 -4.47
CA LEU A 297 12.79 10.87 -3.65
C LEU A 297 13.36 9.49 -3.97
N LEU A 298 12.69 8.71 -4.82
CA LEU A 298 13.05 7.33 -5.10
C LEU A 298 14.02 7.21 -6.28
N THR A 299 14.88 6.19 -6.21
CA THR A 299 15.70 5.69 -7.32
C THR A 299 14.84 4.89 -8.30
N MET A 300 15.36 4.62 -9.50
CA MET A 300 14.60 3.85 -10.49
C MET A 300 14.25 2.44 -10.02
N ASP A 301 15.17 1.75 -9.34
CA ASP A 301 14.91 0.42 -8.79
C ASP A 301 13.82 0.47 -7.71
N GLU A 302 13.87 1.46 -6.81
CA GLU A 302 12.83 1.68 -5.80
C GLU A 302 11.47 2.01 -6.45
N ILE A 303 11.43 2.81 -7.51
CA ILE A 303 10.20 3.13 -8.26
C ILE A 303 9.57 1.86 -8.84
N LEU A 304 10.38 1.00 -9.47
CA LEU A 304 9.91 -0.25 -10.08
C LEU A 304 9.47 -1.27 -9.02
N ASP A 305 10.11 -1.32 -7.86
CA ASP A 305 9.78 -2.26 -6.79
C ASP A 305 8.58 -1.81 -5.93
N ARG A 306 8.30 -0.50 -5.90
CA ARG A 306 7.40 0.16 -4.94
C ARG A 306 6.00 -0.47 -4.81
N ASP A 307 5.40 -0.81 -5.95
CA ASP A 307 4.13 -1.52 -6.06
C ASP A 307 4.27 -2.57 -7.16
N TYR A 308 5.18 -3.50 -6.92
CA TYR A 308 5.49 -4.62 -7.79
C TYR A 308 4.69 -5.88 -7.41
N LYS A 309 4.19 -6.60 -8.41
CA LYS A 309 3.64 -7.95 -8.27
C LYS A 309 4.02 -8.77 -9.49
N ASP A 310 4.30 -10.05 -9.29
CA ASP A 310 4.60 -10.98 -10.38
C ASP A 310 3.75 -12.24 -10.35
N TRP A 311 3.66 -12.85 -11.53
CA TRP A 311 2.99 -14.13 -11.74
C TRP A 311 3.79 -14.96 -12.73
N THR A 312 3.73 -16.28 -12.56
CA THR A 312 4.19 -17.23 -13.57
C THR A 312 2.98 -17.92 -14.18
N GLU A 313 2.89 -17.90 -15.51
CA GLU A 313 1.79 -18.52 -16.24
C GLU A 313 2.32 -19.56 -17.23
N THR A 314 1.61 -20.68 -17.37
CA THR A 314 2.04 -21.79 -18.24
C THR A 314 1.09 -21.92 -19.43
N SER A 315 1.65 -21.97 -20.64
CA SER A 315 0.90 -22.24 -21.86
C SER A 315 0.29 -23.64 -21.82
N GLN A 316 -1.02 -23.73 -22.08
CA GLN A 316 -1.75 -25.00 -22.07
C GLN A 316 -1.36 -25.91 -23.24
N SER A 317 -0.94 -25.34 -24.37
CA SER A 317 -0.57 -26.12 -25.55
C SER A 317 0.90 -26.56 -25.54
N SER A 318 1.81 -25.65 -25.16
CA SER A 318 3.25 -25.86 -25.30
C SER A 318 3.95 -26.27 -24.00
N GLY A 319 3.31 -26.06 -22.85
CA GLY A 319 3.92 -26.26 -21.53
C GLY A 319 5.02 -25.27 -21.18
N LYS A 320 5.31 -24.29 -22.04
CA LYS A 320 6.29 -23.22 -21.75
C LYS A 320 5.72 -22.24 -20.72
N THR A 321 6.57 -21.83 -19.80
CA THR A 321 6.25 -20.85 -18.75
C THR A 321 6.67 -19.45 -19.17
N VAL A 322 5.91 -18.45 -18.72
CA VAL A 322 6.26 -17.03 -18.82
C VAL A 322 6.09 -16.40 -17.44
N LYS A 323 7.17 -15.81 -16.92
CA LYS A 323 7.15 -15.00 -15.69
C LYS A 323 7.00 -13.52 -16.04
N MET A 324 5.96 -12.89 -15.51
CA MET A 324 5.58 -11.52 -15.82
C MET A 324 5.50 -10.68 -14.55
N GLY A 325 6.22 -9.56 -14.52
CA GLY A 325 6.19 -8.59 -13.44
C GLY A 325 5.38 -7.34 -13.81
N PHE A 326 4.66 -6.78 -12.84
CA PHE A 326 3.84 -5.59 -13.00
C PHE A 326 4.20 -4.55 -11.95
N CYS A 327 4.76 -3.43 -12.39
CA CYS A 327 5.03 -2.24 -11.59
C CYS A 327 3.89 -1.23 -11.78
N SER A 328 3.35 -0.68 -10.69
CA SER A 328 2.41 0.45 -10.76
C SER A 328 3.06 1.74 -10.28
N ALA A 329 2.89 2.83 -11.03
CA ALA A 329 3.50 4.13 -10.75
C ALA A 329 2.48 5.28 -10.80
N VAL A 330 2.69 6.31 -9.99
CA VAL A 330 1.78 7.45 -9.82
C VAL A 330 2.17 8.69 -10.64
N LYS A 331 3.16 8.54 -11.53
CA LYS A 331 3.64 9.57 -12.46
C LYS A 331 3.49 9.07 -13.90
N PRO A 332 3.32 9.99 -14.87
CA PRO A 332 3.30 9.63 -16.28
C PRO A 332 4.63 8.99 -16.72
N MET A 333 4.58 8.14 -17.75
CA MET A 333 5.75 7.46 -18.29
C MET A 333 6.84 8.43 -18.71
N ARG A 334 6.44 9.62 -19.17
CA ARG A 334 7.36 10.68 -19.53
C ARG A 334 8.21 11.18 -18.38
N TRP A 335 7.58 11.40 -17.23
CA TRP A 335 8.29 11.75 -16.01
C TRP A 335 9.23 10.61 -15.56
N ILE A 336 8.79 9.36 -15.66
CA ILE A 336 9.60 8.18 -15.27
C ILE A 336 10.84 8.04 -16.16
N VAL A 337 10.69 8.23 -17.47
CA VAL A 337 11.80 8.19 -18.43
C VAL A 337 12.78 9.34 -18.17
N GLN A 338 12.27 10.54 -17.88
CA GLN A 338 13.12 11.68 -17.51
C GLN A 338 13.86 11.40 -16.20
N LYS A 339 13.20 10.82 -15.20
CA LYS A 339 13.79 10.43 -13.91
C LYS A 339 14.92 9.42 -14.06
N ALA A 340 14.82 8.51 -15.03
CA ALA A 340 15.90 7.59 -15.39
C ALA A 340 17.07 8.29 -16.11
N GLY A 341 16.87 9.51 -16.61
CA GLY A 341 17.85 10.26 -17.37
C GLY A 341 17.81 10.01 -18.89
N GLY A 342 16.65 9.61 -19.42
CA GLY A 342 16.39 9.41 -20.84
C GLY A 342 15.94 7.98 -21.21
N PRO A 343 15.46 7.76 -22.45
CA PRO A 343 14.91 6.47 -22.89
C PRO A 343 15.88 5.29 -22.75
N GLU A 344 17.14 5.46 -23.15
CA GLU A 344 18.16 4.40 -23.07
C GLU A 344 18.38 3.95 -21.62
N LYS A 345 18.62 4.89 -20.71
CA LYS A 345 18.81 4.58 -19.29
C LYS A 345 17.57 4.00 -18.64
N PHE A 346 16.38 4.41 -19.07
CA PHE A 346 15.13 3.82 -18.62
C PHE A 346 15.05 2.35 -19.03
N ILE A 347 15.38 2.02 -20.28
CA ILE A 347 15.43 0.63 -20.77
C ILE A 347 16.48 -0.16 -19.99
N ASP A 348 17.68 0.39 -19.78
CA ASP A 348 18.73 -0.28 -18.98
C ASP A 348 18.25 -0.59 -17.55
N ALA A 349 17.52 0.34 -16.91
CA ALA A 349 16.93 0.14 -15.60
C ALA A 349 15.85 -0.96 -15.62
N VAL A 350 14.96 -0.95 -16.63
CA VAL A 350 13.94 -1.99 -16.83
C VAL A 350 14.58 -3.38 -16.97
N HIS A 351 15.63 -3.49 -17.79
CA HIS A 351 16.35 -4.75 -18.02
C HIS A 351 17.08 -5.21 -16.75
N SER A 352 17.77 -4.29 -16.08
CA SER A 352 18.50 -4.60 -14.83
C SER A 352 17.57 -5.07 -13.72
N PHE A 353 16.42 -4.41 -13.56
CA PHE A 353 15.41 -4.79 -12.59
C PHE A 353 14.84 -6.18 -12.89
N ALA A 354 14.48 -6.45 -14.14
CA ALA A 354 13.91 -7.73 -14.56
C ALA A 354 14.89 -8.90 -14.48
N ALA A 355 16.17 -8.67 -14.77
CA ALA A 355 17.24 -9.66 -14.70
C ALA A 355 17.77 -9.90 -13.27
N SER A 356 17.27 -9.19 -12.27
CA SER A 356 17.69 -9.41 -10.89
C SER A 356 17.41 -10.86 -10.45
N THR A 357 18.33 -11.43 -9.67
CA THR A 357 18.30 -12.86 -9.30
C THR A 357 17.04 -13.29 -8.54
N THR A 358 16.36 -12.35 -7.88
CA THR A 358 15.10 -12.61 -7.18
C THR A 358 13.88 -12.54 -8.11
N LYS A 359 13.99 -11.87 -9.26
CA LYS A 359 12.87 -11.62 -10.17
C LYS A 359 12.94 -12.50 -11.42
N ASP A 360 14.03 -12.50 -12.17
CA ASP A 360 14.23 -13.34 -13.37
C ASP A 360 12.99 -13.35 -14.31
N LEU A 361 12.62 -12.17 -14.82
CA LEU A 361 11.36 -11.97 -15.55
C LEU A 361 11.54 -12.11 -17.06
N ASP A 362 10.55 -12.74 -17.71
CA ASP A 362 10.44 -12.77 -19.17
C ASP A 362 9.80 -11.49 -19.72
N VAL A 363 8.87 -10.90 -18.96
CA VAL A 363 8.14 -9.68 -19.34
C VAL A 363 8.03 -8.73 -18.16
N LEU A 364 8.32 -7.45 -18.39
CA LEU A 364 8.02 -6.37 -17.45
C LEU A 364 6.90 -5.49 -17.99
N VAL A 365 5.91 -5.23 -17.14
CA VAL A 365 4.79 -4.32 -17.40
C VAL A 365 4.89 -3.15 -16.42
N ILE A 366 4.84 -1.92 -16.93
CA ILE A 366 4.74 -0.71 -16.11
C ILE A 366 3.39 -0.06 -16.42
N MET A 367 2.59 0.13 -15.37
CA MET A 367 1.28 0.77 -15.44
C MET A 367 1.31 2.10 -14.71
N THR A 368 1.00 3.19 -15.39
CA THR A 368 0.93 4.50 -14.75
C THR A 368 -0.52 4.86 -14.42
N ALA A 369 -0.71 5.61 -13.33
CA ALA A 369 -2.00 6.10 -12.86
C ALA A 369 -1.81 7.49 -12.26
N PHE A 370 -2.18 8.53 -13.00
CA PHE A 370 -1.86 9.91 -12.63
C PHE A 370 -3.01 10.86 -13.00
N THR A 371 -2.93 12.08 -12.49
CA THR A 371 -3.84 13.17 -12.87
C THR A 371 -3.19 13.93 -14.03
N GLY A 372 -3.83 13.90 -15.20
CA GLY A 372 -3.41 14.63 -16.39
C GLY A 372 -4.08 16.01 -16.50
N THR A 373 -4.13 16.51 -17.74
CA THR A 373 -4.83 17.77 -18.10
C THR A 373 -6.27 17.81 -17.56
N ASN A 374 -6.71 19.00 -17.11
CA ASN A 374 -8.06 19.24 -16.57
C ASN A 374 -8.45 18.32 -15.39
N ASP A 375 -7.50 17.97 -14.53
CA ASP A 375 -7.68 17.07 -13.39
C ASP A 375 -8.22 15.67 -13.75
N LYS A 376 -8.05 15.25 -15.01
CA LYS A 376 -8.56 13.97 -15.48
C LYS A 376 -7.66 12.83 -15.03
N PHE A 377 -8.25 11.77 -14.50
CA PHE A 377 -7.54 10.53 -14.20
C PHE A 377 -7.12 9.81 -15.49
N CYS A 378 -5.83 9.50 -15.58
CA CYS A 378 -5.16 8.97 -16.77
C CYS A 378 -4.39 7.68 -16.45
N ARG A 379 -4.25 6.83 -17.48
CA ARG A 379 -3.42 5.62 -17.42
C ARG A 379 -2.62 5.43 -18.69
N GLU A 380 -1.40 4.93 -18.53
CA GLU A 380 -0.57 4.43 -19.62
C GLU A 380 -0.11 3.01 -19.29
N LEU A 381 0.24 2.28 -20.33
CA LEU A 381 0.70 0.90 -20.24
C LEU A 381 1.99 0.77 -21.05
N PHE A 382 3.08 0.39 -20.40
CA PHE A 382 4.32 0.00 -21.06
C PHE A 382 4.53 -1.50 -20.85
N VAL A 383 4.85 -2.23 -21.91
CA VAL A 383 5.16 -3.66 -21.84
C VAL A 383 6.45 -3.91 -22.59
N SER A 384 7.37 -4.66 -22.00
CA SER A 384 8.67 -5.00 -22.59
C SER A 384 9.03 -6.46 -22.34
N VAL A 385 9.49 -7.15 -23.38
CA VAL A 385 10.03 -8.52 -23.33
C VAL A 385 11.53 -8.46 -23.07
N MET A 386 12.03 -9.24 -22.11
CA MET A 386 13.38 -9.10 -21.57
C MET A 386 14.44 -9.96 -22.29
N GLY A 387 14.02 -11.00 -22.99
CA GLY A 387 14.92 -11.95 -23.65
C GLY A 387 14.22 -12.83 -24.67
N ASP A 388 14.90 -13.90 -25.09
CA ASP A 388 14.51 -14.73 -26.23
C ASP A 388 13.41 -15.76 -25.92
N ASN A 389 12.60 -15.53 -24.88
CA ASN A 389 11.46 -16.38 -24.59
C ASN A 389 10.36 -16.18 -25.64
N GLU A 390 10.34 -17.06 -26.65
CA GLU A 390 9.35 -17.05 -27.73
C GLU A 390 7.89 -17.09 -27.22
N ALA A 391 7.62 -17.72 -26.07
CA ALA A 391 6.29 -17.74 -25.48
C ALA A 391 5.92 -16.36 -24.90
N ALA A 392 6.90 -15.62 -24.36
CA ALA A 392 6.70 -14.26 -23.89
C ALA A 392 6.33 -13.33 -25.07
N ASP A 393 7.09 -13.37 -26.17
CA ASP A 393 6.83 -12.59 -27.38
C ASP A 393 5.45 -12.90 -27.99
N LYS A 394 5.10 -14.18 -28.14
CA LYS A 394 3.77 -14.59 -28.60
C LYS A 394 2.66 -14.15 -27.64
N GLY A 395 2.92 -14.24 -26.33
CA GLY A 395 1.99 -13.87 -25.27
C GLY A 395 1.64 -12.39 -25.30
N VAL A 396 2.64 -11.50 -25.38
CA VAL A 396 2.43 -10.05 -25.43
C VAL A 396 1.70 -9.62 -26.71
N LYS A 397 2.03 -10.23 -27.86
CA LYS A 397 1.34 -9.97 -29.13
C LYS A 397 -0.13 -10.40 -29.06
N ARG A 398 -0.39 -11.61 -28.56
CA ARG A 398 -1.76 -12.10 -28.35
C ARG A 398 -2.54 -11.23 -27.37
N PHE A 399 -1.90 -10.79 -26.28
CA PHE A 399 -2.51 -9.87 -25.32
C PHE A 399 -2.91 -8.56 -25.99
N ALA A 400 -1.99 -7.93 -26.74
CA ALA A 400 -2.25 -6.70 -27.47
C ALA A 400 -3.41 -6.88 -28.46
N GLU A 401 -3.42 -7.94 -29.26
CA GLU A 401 -4.49 -8.21 -30.23
C GLU A 401 -5.87 -8.37 -29.58
N HIS A 402 -5.96 -9.10 -28.46
CA HIS A 402 -7.25 -9.49 -27.89
C HIS A 402 -7.77 -8.53 -26.81
N SER A 403 -6.87 -7.73 -26.22
CA SER A 403 -7.21 -6.86 -25.08
C SER A 403 -7.24 -5.37 -25.45
N SER A 404 -6.68 -4.95 -26.59
CA SER A 404 -6.60 -3.53 -26.96
C SER A 404 -7.97 -2.84 -26.98
N HIS A 405 -9.00 -3.46 -27.55
CA HIS A 405 -10.35 -2.88 -27.57
C HIS A 405 -10.97 -2.81 -26.16
N HIS A 406 -10.77 -3.85 -25.35
CA HIS A 406 -11.31 -3.91 -23.98
C HIS A 406 -10.66 -2.89 -23.05
N LEU A 407 -9.34 -2.65 -23.20
CA LEU A 407 -8.58 -1.69 -22.41
C LEU A 407 -8.53 -0.29 -23.04
N GLY A 408 -9.00 -0.15 -24.29
CA GLY A 408 -8.92 1.09 -25.05
C GLY A 408 -7.48 1.54 -25.30
N LEU A 409 -6.59 0.60 -25.64
CA LEU A 409 -5.18 0.88 -25.92
C LEU A 409 -5.05 1.59 -27.27
N ILE A 410 -4.51 2.79 -27.23
CA ILE A 410 -4.23 3.61 -28.43
C ILE A 410 -2.75 3.99 -28.47
N GLU A 411 -2.31 4.48 -29.63
CA GLU A 411 -0.96 5.04 -29.78
C GLU A 411 -0.70 6.10 -28.71
N TRP A 412 0.49 6.07 -28.13
CA TRP A 412 0.81 6.94 -27.01
C TRP A 412 0.89 8.40 -27.46
N SER A 413 0.33 9.27 -26.62
CA SER A 413 0.44 10.72 -26.68
C SER A 413 0.52 11.25 -25.26
N PRO A 414 1.24 12.37 -24.99
CA PRO A 414 1.28 12.96 -23.66
C PRO A 414 -0.14 13.33 -23.18
N LEU A 415 -0.44 13.05 -21.92
CA LEU A 415 -1.73 13.34 -21.28
C LEU A 415 -1.63 14.41 -20.19
N ASP A 416 -0.42 14.86 -19.91
CA ASP A 416 -0.03 15.84 -18.90
C ASP A 416 0.42 17.16 -19.54
N GLU A 417 0.35 18.25 -18.77
CA GLU A 417 0.64 19.62 -19.24
C GLU A 417 2.12 19.98 -19.25
N GLU A 418 2.99 19.12 -18.71
CA GLU A 418 4.43 19.42 -18.66
C GLU A 418 5.01 19.45 -20.10
N ASP A 419 6.03 20.26 -20.34
CA ASP A 419 6.79 20.22 -21.59
C ASP A 419 8.14 19.56 -21.27
N ILE A 420 8.16 18.23 -21.40
CA ILE A 420 9.34 17.38 -21.20
C ILE A 420 9.82 16.95 -22.60
N PRO A 421 10.87 17.58 -23.17
CA PRO A 421 11.35 17.33 -24.53
C PRO A 421 11.78 15.89 -24.80
N GLU A 422 12.19 15.16 -23.75
CA GLU A 422 12.87 13.86 -23.77
C GLU A 422 12.02 12.68 -24.31
N LEU A 423 10.78 12.93 -24.72
CA LEU A 423 9.85 11.92 -25.22
C LEU A 423 9.07 12.37 -26.46
N THR A 424 9.75 13.15 -27.32
CA THR A 424 9.26 13.54 -28.64
C THR A 424 10.11 12.88 -29.74
N GLY A 425 9.50 12.64 -30.91
CA GLY A 425 10.20 12.11 -32.10
C GLY A 425 10.92 10.78 -31.85
N ASP A 426 12.22 10.74 -32.13
CA ASP A 426 13.08 9.54 -32.07
C ASP A 426 13.21 8.94 -30.66
N CYS A 427 12.88 9.68 -29.60
CA CYS A 427 12.88 9.15 -28.23
C CYS A 427 11.69 8.22 -27.97
N LEU A 428 10.56 8.43 -28.64
CA LEU A 428 9.37 7.58 -28.51
C LEU A 428 9.54 6.24 -29.25
N SER A 429 10.28 6.22 -30.36
CA SER A 429 10.56 4.97 -31.09
C SER A 429 11.40 4.00 -30.26
N SER A 430 12.25 4.51 -29.37
CA SER A 430 13.00 3.69 -28.41
C SER A 430 12.12 2.96 -27.39
N LEU A 431 10.85 3.34 -27.23
CA LEU A 431 9.89 2.64 -26.35
C LEU A 431 8.89 1.79 -27.16
N ASN A 432 9.02 1.78 -28.49
CA ASN A 432 8.14 1.08 -29.42
C ASN A 432 8.99 0.33 -30.46
N GLU A 433 9.33 -0.91 -30.15
CA GLU A 433 10.21 -1.74 -30.98
C GLU A 433 9.62 -3.14 -31.14
N GLU A 434 9.61 -3.67 -32.36
CA GLU A 434 9.12 -5.02 -32.65
C GLU A 434 10.24 -6.08 -32.69
N SER A 435 11.49 -5.65 -32.86
CA SER A 435 12.68 -6.49 -33.00
C SER A 435 13.94 -5.68 -32.63
N PRO A 436 14.91 -6.23 -31.89
CA PRO A 436 15.06 -7.66 -31.55
C PRO A 436 14.20 -8.10 -30.37
N LEU A 437 13.83 -7.19 -29.47
CA LEU A 437 12.97 -7.46 -28.32
C LEU A 437 11.73 -6.59 -28.40
N TRP A 438 10.56 -7.22 -28.24
CA TRP A 438 9.29 -6.54 -28.37
C TRP A 438 9.03 -5.65 -27.16
N ARG A 439 8.72 -4.38 -27.41
CA ARG A 439 8.27 -3.42 -26.40
C ARG A 439 7.33 -2.39 -26.99
N ARG A 440 6.38 -1.92 -26.19
CA ARG A 440 5.39 -0.93 -26.64
C ARG A 440 4.81 -0.12 -25.49
N LEU A 441 4.52 1.14 -25.78
CA LEU A 441 3.87 2.10 -24.89
C LEU A 441 2.51 2.51 -25.48
N TRP A 442 1.46 2.50 -24.65
CA TRP A 442 0.12 2.96 -25.02
C TRP A 442 -0.44 3.97 -24.02
N VAL A 443 -1.36 4.80 -24.51
CA VAL A 443 -2.40 5.40 -23.66
C VAL A 443 -3.52 4.38 -23.48
N GLN A 444 -3.98 4.22 -22.23
CA GLN A 444 -5.11 3.36 -21.89
C GLN A 444 -6.37 4.20 -21.64
N THR A 445 -7.24 4.32 -22.63
CA THR A 445 -8.41 5.21 -22.57
C THR A 445 -9.51 4.70 -21.64
N HIS A 446 -9.63 3.38 -21.44
CA HIS A 446 -10.50 2.82 -20.40
C HIS A 446 -9.78 2.84 -19.05
N ALA A 447 -9.74 4.02 -18.42
CA ALA A 447 -8.98 4.29 -17.20
C ALA A 447 -9.45 3.50 -15.96
N ALA A 448 -10.60 2.83 -16.00
CA ALA A 448 -11.02 1.90 -14.94
C ALA A 448 -10.12 0.66 -14.84
N GLY A 449 -9.41 0.30 -15.92
CA GLY A 449 -8.53 -0.87 -15.97
C GLY A 449 -7.24 -0.73 -15.19
N SER A 450 -7.26 -1.17 -13.93
CA SER A 450 -6.05 -1.31 -13.11
C SER A 450 -5.32 -2.62 -13.38
N ARG A 451 -4.20 -2.88 -12.67
CA ARG A 451 -3.51 -4.18 -12.64
C ARG A 451 -4.47 -5.36 -12.36
N LYS A 452 -5.53 -5.15 -11.56
CA LYS A 452 -6.56 -6.17 -11.28
C LYS A 452 -7.36 -6.59 -12.53
N GLN A 453 -7.35 -5.80 -13.61
CA GLN A 453 -7.95 -6.14 -14.90
C GLN A 453 -6.88 -6.54 -15.95
N VAL A 454 -5.77 -5.81 -16.00
CA VAL A 454 -4.73 -6.05 -17.02
C VAL A 454 -3.98 -7.36 -16.79
N ALA A 455 -3.61 -7.68 -15.54
CA ALA A 455 -2.86 -8.90 -15.25
C ALA A 455 -3.64 -10.19 -15.59
N PRO A 456 -4.93 -10.35 -15.23
CA PRO A 456 -5.72 -11.51 -15.67
C PRO A 456 -5.84 -11.65 -17.19
N LEU A 457 -5.99 -10.53 -17.92
CA LEU A 457 -6.06 -10.56 -19.39
C LEU A 457 -4.75 -11.03 -20.02
N PHE A 458 -3.61 -10.53 -19.52
CA PHE A 458 -2.32 -10.93 -20.03
C PHE A 458 -2.01 -12.39 -19.69
N ARG A 459 -2.27 -12.82 -18.45
CA ARG A 459 -2.16 -14.23 -18.06
C ARG A 459 -3.02 -15.14 -18.94
N ALA A 460 -4.28 -14.76 -19.20
CA ALA A 460 -5.16 -15.52 -20.08
C ALA A 460 -4.66 -15.58 -21.53
N ALA A 461 -3.94 -14.56 -22.01
CA ALA A 461 -3.30 -14.59 -23.32
C ALA A 461 -2.16 -15.62 -23.35
N VAL A 462 -1.29 -15.64 -22.35
CA VAL A 462 -0.19 -16.62 -22.23
C VAL A 462 -0.72 -18.05 -22.08
N ALA A 463 -1.70 -18.27 -21.21
CA ALA A 463 -2.28 -19.59 -20.99
C ALA A 463 -2.90 -20.20 -22.26
N LYS A 464 -3.38 -19.34 -23.18
CA LYS A 464 -4.01 -19.73 -24.45
C LYS A 464 -3.02 -19.84 -25.62
N LEU A 465 -1.73 -19.60 -25.40
CA LEU A 465 -0.70 -20.02 -26.35
C LEU A 465 -0.70 -21.53 -26.43
#